data_AF-A0AAJ1ZQ68-F1
#
_entry.id   AF-A0AAJ1ZQ68-F1
#
_cell.length_a   1.000
_cell.length_b   1.000
_cell.length_c   1.000
_cell.angle_alpha   90.00
_cell.angle_beta   90.00
_cell.angle_gamma   90.00
#
_symmetry.space_group_name_H-M   'P 1'
#
loop_
_entity.id
_entity.type
_entity.pdbx_description
1 polymer ?
#
loop_
_entity_poly.entity_id
_entity_poly.type
_entity_poly.pdbx_seq_one_letter_code
_entity_poly.pdbx_strand_id
1 'polypeptide(L)'
;MPPPSTAAATMIDAFHRTRVEDEQQVELWLEETGDCAIALEAIWSEGAHHRGHARVAMERLVGLADEHRVMITLVPRPLDVKGDGAHAPPVDRHAPDAAALEAFYERLGFERSGGEFEGSPVLVRPPR
;
A
#
# COMPACT_ATOMS: atom_id res chain seq x y z
N MET A 1 31.66 -3.71 -7.30
CA MET A 1 30.46 -4.53 -7.49
C MET A 1 29.33 -3.79 -6.81
N PRO A 2 28.15 -3.60 -7.43
CA PRO A 2 26.99 -3.13 -6.68
C PRO A 2 26.72 -4.09 -5.52
N PRO A 3 26.15 -3.60 -4.40
CA PRO A 3 25.72 -4.48 -3.32
C PRO A 3 24.77 -5.56 -3.87
N PRO A 4 24.76 -6.77 -3.28
CA PRO A 4 23.78 -7.78 -3.67
C PRO A 4 22.38 -7.18 -3.49
N SER A 5 21.54 -7.31 -4.52
CA SER A 5 20.14 -6.88 -4.44
C SER A 5 19.45 -7.61 -3.29
N THR A 6 18.79 -6.86 -2.42
CA THR A 6 18.03 -7.44 -1.30
C THR A 6 16.80 -8.19 -1.83
N ALA A 7 16.22 -9.04 -0.99
CA ALA A 7 14.93 -9.67 -1.32
C ALA A 7 13.83 -8.61 -1.56
N ALA A 8 13.88 -7.51 -0.80
CA ALA A 8 12.95 -6.39 -0.93
C ALA A 8 13.13 -5.66 -2.27
N ALA A 9 14.35 -5.29 -2.68
CA ALA A 9 14.60 -4.70 -4.00
C ALA A 9 14.11 -5.61 -5.12
N THR A 10 14.41 -6.91 -5.05
CA THR A 10 13.97 -7.88 -6.06
C THR A 10 12.44 -7.95 -6.15
N MET A 11 11.76 -7.94 -5.00
CA MET A 11 10.30 -7.94 -4.91
C MET A 11 9.69 -6.65 -5.47
N ILE A 12 10.25 -5.49 -5.14
CA ILE A 12 9.80 -4.17 -5.62
C ILE A 12 9.95 -4.10 -7.15
N ASP A 13 11.09 -4.52 -7.70
CA ASP A 13 11.31 -4.58 -9.15
C ASP A 13 10.35 -5.56 -9.84
N ALA A 14 10.02 -6.68 -9.20
CA ALA A 14 9.01 -7.61 -9.70
C ALA A 14 7.60 -6.99 -9.69
N PHE A 15 7.28 -6.20 -8.66
CA PHE A 15 6.00 -5.50 -8.55
C PHE A 15 5.85 -4.42 -9.63
N HIS A 16 6.83 -3.53 -9.82
CA HIS A 16 6.78 -2.49 -10.86
C HIS A 16 6.65 -3.09 -12.28
N ARG A 17 7.25 -4.26 -12.53
CA ARG A 17 7.09 -4.97 -13.82
C ARG A 17 5.67 -5.45 -14.11
N THR A 18 4.82 -5.58 -13.10
CA THR A 18 3.40 -5.95 -13.31
C THR A 18 2.59 -4.82 -13.92
N ARG A 19 3.03 -3.56 -13.77
CA ARG A 19 2.29 -2.36 -14.18
C ARG A 19 0.85 -2.27 -13.64
N VAL A 20 0.54 -3.00 -12.58
CA VAL A 20 -0.79 -3.00 -11.95
C VAL A 20 -1.17 -1.60 -11.43
N GLU A 21 -0.17 -0.80 -11.10
CA GLU A 21 -0.31 0.61 -10.74
C GLU A 21 -0.92 1.46 -11.86
N ASP A 22 -0.41 1.31 -13.08
CA ASP A 22 -0.95 1.99 -14.28
C ASP A 22 -2.37 1.51 -14.59
N GLU A 23 -2.62 0.20 -14.50
CA GLU A 23 -3.90 -0.42 -14.82
C GLU A 23 -5.02 0.00 -13.86
N GLN A 24 -4.68 0.14 -12.58
CA GLN A 24 -5.64 0.50 -11.55
C GLN A 24 -5.65 2.00 -11.21
N GLN A 25 -4.76 2.78 -11.82
CA GLN A 25 -4.54 4.20 -11.53
C GLN A 25 -4.26 4.44 -10.04
N VAL A 26 -3.31 3.67 -9.52
CA VAL A 26 -2.88 3.73 -8.12
C VAL A 26 -1.39 4.09 -8.06
N GLU A 27 -1.00 4.86 -7.04
CA GLU A 27 0.38 5.24 -6.78
C GLU A 27 0.79 4.54 -5.46
N LEU A 28 1.76 3.62 -5.50
CA LEU A 28 2.42 3.08 -4.30
C LEU A 28 3.84 3.62 -4.19
N TRP A 29 4.22 4.06 -3.00
CA TRP A 29 5.61 4.33 -2.68
C TRP A 29 6.21 3.13 -1.94
N LEU A 30 7.11 2.42 -2.62
CA LEU A 30 7.81 1.25 -2.09
C LEU A 30 9.29 1.58 -1.85
N GLU A 31 9.73 1.44 -0.61
CA GLU A 31 11.13 1.61 -0.22
C GLU A 31 11.65 0.33 0.43
N GLU A 32 12.88 -0.06 0.10
CA GLU A 32 13.55 -1.17 0.77
C GLU A 32 14.19 -0.72 2.10
N THR A 33 14.15 -1.60 3.10
CA THR A 33 14.89 -1.44 4.36
C THR A 33 15.48 -2.79 4.75
N GLY A 34 16.68 -3.07 4.24
CA GLY A 34 17.29 -4.40 4.34
C GLY A 34 16.44 -5.45 3.62
N ASP A 35 16.13 -6.57 4.29
CA ASP A 35 15.24 -7.61 3.75
C ASP A 35 13.74 -7.32 3.94
N CYS A 36 13.41 -6.11 4.41
CA CYS A 36 12.03 -5.64 4.58
C CYS A 36 11.68 -4.63 3.48
N ALA A 37 10.41 -4.60 3.08
CA ALA A 37 9.88 -3.52 2.26
C ALA A 37 8.96 -2.64 3.12
N ILE A 38 9.23 -1.33 3.10
CA ILE A 38 8.33 -0.32 3.63
C ILE A 38 7.47 0.15 2.46
N ALA A 39 6.17 -0.09 2.55
CA ALA A 39 5.18 0.54 1.71
C ALA A 39 4.67 1.79 2.45
N LEU A 40 5.20 2.95 2.07
CA LEU A 40 4.67 4.22 2.54
C LEU A 40 3.58 4.69 1.57
N GLU A 41 2.49 5.21 2.11
CA GLU A 41 1.27 5.62 1.38
C GLU A 41 0.53 4.48 0.69
N ALA A 42 -0.36 3.86 1.47
CA ALA A 42 -1.35 2.95 0.93
C ALA A 42 -2.46 3.73 0.20
N ILE A 43 -2.34 3.75 -1.12
CA ILE A 43 -3.42 3.68 -2.11
C ILE A 43 -4.86 3.78 -1.58
N TRP A 44 -5.59 4.76 -2.10
CA TRP A 44 -6.92 4.46 -2.62
C TRP A 44 -6.98 4.79 -4.11
N SER A 45 -7.82 4.07 -4.85
CA SER A 45 -8.68 4.73 -5.83
C SER A 45 -10.12 4.33 -5.50
N GLU A 46 -10.78 5.18 -4.73
CA GLU A 46 -12.24 5.27 -4.68
C GLU A 46 -12.61 6.73 -4.94
N GLY A 47 -12.14 7.24 -6.07
CA GLY A 47 -12.71 8.42 -6.71
C GLY A 47 -13.40 7.98 -7.99
N ALA A 48 -14.73 8.11 -8.04
CA ALA A 48 -15.64 7.95 -9.18
C ALA A 48 -16.35 6.59 -9.41
N HIS A 49 -15.87 5.44 -8.91
CA HIS A 49 -16.46 4.13 -9.30
C HIS A 49 -16.83 3.13 -8.19
N HIS A 50 -16.59 3.39 -6.90
CA HIS A 50 -16.98 2.52 -5.76
C HIS A 50 -16.65 1.02 -5.94
N ARG A 51 -15.51 0.69 -6.56
CA ARG A 51 -15.16 -0.69 -6.96
C ARG A 51 -13.79 -1.21 -6.44
N GLY A 52 -13.14 -0.53 -5.51
CA GLY A 52 -11.92 -1.03 -4.85
C GLY A 52 -10.72 -1.18 -5.78
N HIS A 53 -10.27 -0.07 -6.38
CA HIS A 53 -9.18 -0.08 -7.36
C HIS A 53 -7.81 -0.43 -6.78
N ALA A 54 -7.58 -0.38 -5.46
CA ALA A 54 -6.29 -0.80 -4.89
C ALA A 54 -6.13 -2.32 -4.75
N ARG A 55 -7.24 -3.07 -4.87
CA ARG A 55 -7.31 -4.46 -4.41
C ARG A 55 -6.33 -5.37 -5.13
N VAL A 56 -6.29 -5.31 -6.45
CA VAL A 56 -5.45 -6.21 -7.26
C VAL A 56 -3.97 -5.87 -7.06
N ALA A 57 -3.63 -4.58 -6.97
CA ALA A 57 -2.30 -4.11 -6.64
C ALA A 57 -1.85 -4.64 -5.27
N MET A 58 -2.69 -4.52 -4.24
CA MET A 58 -2.36 -5.04 -2.91
C MET A 58 -2.27 -6.57 -2.86
N GLU A 59 -3.20 -7.30 -3.49
CA GLU A 59 -3.13 -8.75 -3.61
C GLU A 59 -1.85 -9.20 -4.34
N ARG A 60 -1.45 -8.46 -5.38
CA ARG A 60 -0.21 -8.72 -6.13
C ARG A 60 1.04 -8.43 -5.32
N LEU A 61 1.08 -7.31 -4.61
CA LEU A 61 2.17 -6.92 -3.72
C LEU A 61 2.38 -7.98 -2.64
N VAL A 62 1.28 -8.41 -1.99
CA VAL A 62 1.28 -9.45 -0.97
C VAL A 62 1.78 -10.79 -1.52
N GLY A 63 1.31 -11.20 -2.71
CA GLY A 63 1.77 -12.44 -3.34
C GLY A 63 3.27 -12.44 -3.64
N LEU A 64 3.81 -11.31 -4.11
CA LEU A 64 5.24 -11.16 -4.34
C LEU A 64 6.03 -11.14 -3.02
N ALA A 65 5.52 -10.48 -1.98
CA ALA A 65 6.18 -10.50 -0.67
C ALA A 65 6.28 -11.91 -0.08
N ASP A 66 5.25 -12.75 -0.26
CA ASP A 66 5.31 -14.16 0.13
C ASP A 66 6.34 -14.94 -0.70
N GLU A 67 6.34 -14.75 -2.02
CA GLU A 67 7.30 -15.40 -2.93
C GLU A 67 8.76 -15.06 -2.57
N HIS A 68 9.02 -13.79 -2.25
CA HIS A 68 10.34 -13.28 -1.92
C HIS A 68 10.68 -13.34 -0.42
N ARG A 69 9.77 -13.85 0.43
CA ARG A 69 9.92 -13.90 1.90
C ARG A 69 10.21 -12.53 2.54
N VAL A 70 9.56 -11.49 2.03
CA VAL A 70 9.72 -10.10 2.47
C VAL A 70 8.63 -9.73 3.48
N MET A 71 9.01 -9.07 4.57
CA MET A 71 8.05 -8.43 5.48
C MET A 71 7.61 -7.09 4.88
N ILE A 72 6.29 -6.83 4.89
CA ILE A 72 5.74 -5.53 4.48
C ILE A 72 5.37 -4.73 5.72
N THR A 73 5.87 -3.50 5.82
CA THR A 73 5.34 -2.47 6.72
C THR A 73 4.49 -1.52 5.90
N LEU A 74 3.26 -1.26 6.33
CA LEU A 74 2.27 -0.47 5.62
C LEU A 74 1.73 0.64 6.52
N VAL A 75 1.73 1.88 6.02
CA VAL A 75 1.01 2.98 6.67
C VAL A 75 -0.17 3.38 5.78
N PRO A 76 -1.42 3.02 6.15
CA PRO A 76 -2.60 3.41 5.41
C PRO A 76 -2.83 4.90 5.61
N ARG A 77 -2.80 5.67 4.52
CA ARG A 77 -3.22 7.07 4.54
C ARG A 77 -4.55 7.20 3.80
N PRO A 78 -5.51 7.97 4.33
CA PRO A 78 -6.60 8.42 3.49
C PRO A 78 -6.01 9.25 2.34
N LEU A 79 -6.52 9.08 1.12
CA LEU A 79 -6.23 10.02 0.04
C LEU A 79 -6.71 11.39 0.50
N ASP A 80 -5.80 12.30 0.83
CA ASP A 80 -6.13 13.70 0.65
C ASP A 80 -6.37 13.90 -0.84
N VAL A 81 -7.50 14.50 -1.18
CA VAL A 81 -7.80 14.81 -2.57
C VAL A 81 -6.66 15.69 -3.06
N LYS A 82 -5.85 15.22 -4.04
CA LYS A 82 -4.80 16.02 -4.69
C LYS A 82 -5.44 17.36 -5.10
N GLY A 83 -5.17 18.37 -4.30
CA GLY A 83 -5.88 19.65 -4.34
C GLY A 83 -4.86 20.75 -4.15
N ASP A 84 -4.11 21.02 -5.21
CA ASP A 84 -3.50 22.33 -5.36
C ASP A 84 -4.59 23.39 -5.16
N GLY A 85 -4.39 24.28 -4.20
CA GLY A 85 -4.99 25.61 -4.10
C GLY A 85 -6.47 25.78 -4.49
N ALA A 86 -7.30 26.11 -3.50
CA ALA A 86 -8.60 26.77 -3.64
C ALA A 86 -9.80 25.98 -4.22
N HIS A 87 -9.62 24.75 -4.74
CA HIS A 87 -10.74 23.94 -5.25
C HIS A 87 -10.70 22.47 -4.81
N ALA A 88 -10.53 22.20 -3.51
CA ALA A 88 -10.74 20.85 -2.99
C ALA A 88 -12.19 20.41 -3.26
N PRO A 89 -12.44 19.32 -4.01
CA PRO A 89 -13.77 18.77 -4.13
C PRO A 89 -14.24 18.28 -2.74
N PRO A 90 -15.56 18.24 -2.49
CA PRO A 90 -16.10 17.84 -1.20
C PRO A 90 -15.60 16.44 -0.82
N VAL A 91 -15.31 16.25 0.47
CA VAL A 91 -15.04 14.94 1.09
C VAL A 91 -16.00 13.92 0.51
N ASP A 92 -15.48 12.91 -0.17
CA ASP A 92 -16.31 11.86 -0.73
C ASP A 92 -16.96 11.11 0.43
N ARG A 93 -18.27 11.31 0.61
CA ARG A 93 -19.06 10.67 1.68
C ARG A 93 -19.15 9.15 1.51
N HIS A 94 -18.72 8.64 0.36
CA HIS A 94 -18.65 7.23 0.07
C HIS A 94 -17.27 6.64 0.30
N ALA A 95 -16.27 7.45 0.67
CA ALA A 95 -14.97 6.95 1.11
C ALA A 95 -15.17 6.05 2.34
N PRO A 96 -14.69 4.80 2.33
CA PRO A 96 -14.82 3.91 3.47
C PRO A 96 -14.07 4.45 4.69
N ASP A 97 -14.66 4.23 5.86
CA ASP A 97 -14.10 4.70 7.12
C ASP A 97 -12.83 3.94 7.51
N ALA A 98 -12.16 4.40 8.57
CA ALA A 98 -10.93 3.78 9.07
C ALA A 98 -11.10 2.29 9.43
N ALA A 99 -12.30 1.89 9.89
CA ALA A 99 -12.58 0.50 10.24
C ALA A 99 -12.72 -0.38 8.99
N ALA A 100 -13.35 0.12 7.92
CA ALA A 100 -13.46 -0.58 6.65
C ALA A 100 -12.09 -0.77 5.98
N LEU A 101 -11.21 0.23 6.07
CA LEU A 101 -9.81 0.15 5.61
C LEU A 101 -9.03 -0.92 6.38
N GLU A 102 -9.12 -0.89 7.71
CA GLU A 102 -8.43 -1.86 8.56
C GLU A 102 -8.88 -3.29 8.26
N ALA A 103 -10.21 -3.52 8.19
CA ALA A 103 -10.76 -4.83 7.85
C ALA A 103 -10.34 -5.33 6.46
N PHE A 104 -10.04 -4.42 5.51
CA PHE A 104 -9.47 -4.79 4.22
C PHE A 104 -8.03 -5.32 4.36
N TYR A 105 -7.17 -4.60 5.08
CA TYR A 105 -5.78 -5.01 5.29
C TYR A 105 -5.66 -6.26 6.17
N GLU A 106 -6.52 -6.43 7.16
CA GLU A 106 -6.59 -7.67 7.97
C GLU A 106 -6.86 -8.90 7.10
N ARG A 107 -7.77 -8.80 6.10
CA ARG A 107 -8.03 -9.91 5.16
C ARG A 107 -6.82 -10.27 4.30
N LEU A 108 -5.95 -9.31 4.03
CA LEU A 108 -4.68 -9.54 3.33
C LEU A 108 -3.57 -10.07 4.26
N GLY A 109 -3.86 -10.17 5.56
CA GLY A 109 -2.97 -10.72 6.56
C GLY A 109 -2.08 -9.70 7.27
N PHE A 110 -2.39 -8.41 7.15
CA PHE A 110 -1.75 -7.37 7.94
C PHE A 110 -2.29 -7.36 9.37
N GLU A 111 -1.43 -6.98 10.29
CA GLU A 111 -1.71 -6.84 11.72
C GLU A 111 -1.21 -5.49 12.20
N ARG A 112 -1.80 -4.93 13.26
CA ARG A 112 -1.27 -3.71 13.88
C ARG A 112 0.09 -3.99 14.50
N SER A 113 1.08 -3.16 14.18
CA SER A 113 2.38 -3.17 14.86
C SER A 113 2.33 -2.60 16.29
N GLY A 114 1.26 -1.87 16.63
CA GLY A 114 1.16 -1.08 17.86
C GLY A 114 1.81 0.31 17.77
N GLY A 115 2.50 0.61 16.66
CA GLY A 115 3.04 1.93 16.36
C GLY A 115 2.09 2.78 15.52
N GLU A 116 2.31 4.09 15.54
CA GLU A 116 1.66 5.07 14.67
C GLU A 116 2.73 5.88 13.94
N PHE A 117 2.45 6.25 12.69
CA PHE A 117 3.26 7.13 11.88
C PHE A 117 2.39 8.28 11.40
N GLU A 118 2.73 9.51 11.79
CA GLU A 118 1.97 10.73 11.47
C GLU A 118 0.46 10.62 11.80
N GLY A 119 0.14 9.98 12.93
CA GLY A 119 -1.24 9.78 13.39
C GLY A 119 -2.01 8.69 12.66
N SER A 120 -1.37 7.92 11.77
CA SER A 120 -1.94 6.74 11.11
C SER A 120 -1.36 5.45 11.69
N PRO A 121 -2.16 4.38 11.85
CA PRO A 121 -1.69 3.13 12.42
C PRO A 121 -0.67 2.46 11.50
N VAL A 122 0.44 1.97 12.05
CA VAL A 122 1.41 1.19 11.26
C VAL A 122 0.97 -0.27 11.27
N LEU A 123 0.67 -0.80 10.09
CA LEU A 123 0.33 -2.19 9.87
C LEU A 123 1.57 -2.95 9.39
N VAL A 124 1.70 -4.21 9.79
CA VAL A 124 2.80 -5.09 9.38
C VAL A 124 2.26 -6.41 8.91
N ARG A 125 2.92 -7.00 7.92
CA ARG A 125 2.62 -8.33 7.44
C ARG A 125 3.90 -9.15 7.35
N PRO A 126 4.11 -10.14 8.23
CA PRO A 126 5.21 -11.07 8.08
C PRO A 126 5.01 -11.94 6.83
N PRO A 127 6.11 -12.43 6.21
CA PRO A 127 6.02 -13.34 5.08
C PRO A 127 5.34 -14.64 5.49
N ARG A 128 4.42 -15.15 4.65
CA ARG A 128 3.72 -16.43 4.87
C ARG A 128 4.41 -17.58 4.12
#